data_AF-A7GME8-F1
#
_entry.id   AF-A7GME8-F1
#
_cell.length_a   1.000
_cell.length_b   1.000
_cell.length_c   1.000
_cell.angle_alpha   90.00
_cell.angle_beta   90.00
_cell.angle_gamma   90.00
#
_symmetry.space_group_name_H-M   'P 1'
#
loop_
_entity.id
_entity.type
_entity.pdbx_description
1 polymer ?
#
loop_
_entity_poly.entity_id
_entity_poly.type
_entity_poly.pdbx_seq_one_letter_code
_entity_poly.pdbx_strand_id
1 'polypeptide(L)'
;MREAIEELGVEVKVKECIAKVEFNGTQYFFLTEIIKGNFGTGEGAEFTDINRNRCSYLPMWVDIEMLSSIDVKPKEVALKVQALFK
;
A
#
# COMPACT_ATOMS: atom_id res chain seq x y z
N MET A 1 -6.45 -7.73 -5.79
CA MET A 1 -6.64 -7.08 -7.11
C MET A 1 -7.72 -6.01 -7.06
N ARG A 2 -8.90 -6.27 -6.48
CA ARG A 2 -9.97 -5.26 -6.31
C ARG A 2 -9.50 -3.98 -5.57
N GLU A 3 -8.78 -4.13 -4.47
CA GLU A 3 -8.31 -3.00 -3.63
C GLU A 3 -7.40 -2.02 -4.39
N ALA A 4 -6.42 -2.50 -5.16
CA ALA A 4 -5.51 -1.62 -5.93
C ALA A 4 -6.25 -0.78 -6.98
N ILE A 5 -7.33 -1.31 -7.55
CA ILE A 5 -8.16 -0.56 -8.50
C ILE A 5 -9.01 0.46 -7.74
N GLU A 6 -9.67 0.05 -6.65
CA GLU A 6 -10.55 0.93 -5.86
C GLU A 6 -9.77 2.08 -5.21
N GLU A 7 -8.64 1.81 -4.56
CA GLU A 7 -7.91 2.80 -3.76
C GLU A 7 -6.90 3.62 -4.58
N LEU A 8 -6.25 3.00 -5.56
CA LEU A 8 -5.14 3.64 -6.30
C LEU A 8 -5.46 3.88 -7.77
N GLY A 9 -6.52 3.28 -8.32
CA GLY A 9 -6.89 3.42 -9.74
C GLY A 9 -6.04 2.57 -10.70
N VAL A 10 -5.36 1.53 -10.20
CA VAL A 10 -4.41 0.73 -10.98
C VAL A 10 -4.70 -0.77 -10.96
N GLU A 11 -4.55 -1.40 -12.13
CA GLU A 11 -4.54 -2.86 -12.25
C GLU A 11 -3.13 -3.37 -12.00
N VAL A 12 -3.01 -4.37 -11.13
CA VAL A 12 -1.71 -4.92 -10.72
C VAL A 12 -1.60 -6.40 -10.99
N LYS A 13 -0.40 -6.83 -11.38
CA LYS A 13 0.00 -8.23 -11.43
C LYS A 13 0.72 -8.61 -10.14
N VAL A 14 0.18 -9.57 -9.41
CA VAL A 14 0.81 -10.09 -8.20
C VAL A 14 2.04 -10.92 -8.57
N LYS A 15 3.17 -10.66 -7.92
CA LYS A 15 4.42 -11.42 -8.09
C LYS A 15 4.59 -12.43 -6.98
N GLU A 16 4.81 -11.95 -5.75
CA GLU A 16 5.17 -12.77 -4.61
C GLU A 16 4.54 -12.24 -3.31
N CYS A 17 4.33 -13.13 -2.33
CA CYS A 17 3.92 -12.75 -0.97
C CYS A 17 5.17 -12.49 -0.14
N ILE A 18 5.36 -11.25 0.31
CA ILE A 18 6.57 -10.81 1.01
C ILE A 18 6.43 -10.82 2.53
N ALA A 19 5.19 -10.73 3.04
CA ALA A 19 4.91 -10.78 4.47
C ALA A 19 3.52 -11.31 4.77
N LYS A 20 3.42 -11.97 5.93
CA LYS A 20 2.18 -12.34 6.58
C LYS A 20 2.24 -11.77 8.00
N VAL A 21 1.29 -10.90 8.35
CA VAL A 21 1.25 -10.21 9.64
C VAL A 21 -0.07 -10.52 10.32
N GLU A 22 -0.02 -10.88 11.60
CA GLU A 22 -1.23 -11.12 12.40
C GLU A 22 -1.57 -9.83 13.18
N PHE A 23 -2.61 -9.12 12.74
CA PHE A 23 -3.09 -7.91 13.39
C PHE A 23 -4.60 -7.71 13.16
N ASN A 24 -5.41 -7.97 14.19
CA ASN A 24 -6.88 -7.99 14.09
C ASN A 24 -7.39 -8.86 12.92
N GLY A 25 -6.68 -9.95 12.65
CA GLY A 25 -6.83 -10.79 11.48
C GLY A 25 -5.50 -10.98 10.76
N THR A 26 -5.45 -11.97 9.88
CA THR A 26 -4.25 -12.24 9.09
C THR A 26 -4.20 -11.33 7.87
N GLN A 27 -3.15 -10.51 7.79
CA GLN A 27 -2.88 -9.63 6.65
C GLN A 27 -1.76 -10.21 5.79
N TYR A 28 -1.97 -10.23 4.48
CA TYR A 28 -1.00 -10.71 3.49
C TYR A 28 -0.52 -9.54 2.64
N PHE A 29 0.80 -9.35 2.59
CA PHE A 29 1.43 -8.30 1.80
C PHE A 29 2.09 -8.90 0.57
N PHE A 30 1.70 -8.40 -0.60
CA PHE A 30 2.18 -8.91 -1.88
C PHE A 30 3.00 -7.86 -2.60
N LEU A 31 4.15 -8.27 -3.15
CA LEU A 31 4.83 -7.49 -4.16
C LEU A 31 4.04 -7.58 -5.45
N THR A 32 3.72 -6.42 -6.04
CA THR A 32 2.93 -6.34 -7.26
C THR A 32 3.58 -5.37 -8.25
N GLU A 33 3.21 -5.52 -9.52
CA GLU A 33 3.61 -4.61 -10.59
C GLU A 33 2.37 -3.98 -11.20
N ILE A 34 2.38 -2.65 -11.37
CA ILE A 34 1.31 -1.94 -12.07
C ILE A 34 1.40 -2.28 -13.55
N ILE A 35 0.36 -2.88 -14.09
CA ILE A 35 0.28 -3.26 -15.51
C ILE A 35 -0.59 -2.31 -16.32
N LYS A 36 -1.51 -1.57 -15.66
CA LYS A 36 -2.44 -0.64 -16.30
C LYS A 36 -3.05 0.32 -15.27
N GLY A 37 -3.59 1.44 -15.75
CA GLY A 37 -4.26 2.45 -14.93
C GLY A 37 -3.36 3.65 -14.63
N ASN A 38 -3.91 4.61 -13.89
CA ASN A 38 -3.21 5.82 -13.50
C ASN A 38 -3.20 5.89 -11.97
N PHE A 39 -2.00 5.94 -11.39
CA PHE A 39 -1.86 6.01 -9.93
C PHE A 39 -2.49 7.29 -9.38
N GLY A 40 -3.28 7.15 -8.32
CA GLY A 40 -3.93 8.26 -7.63
C GLY A 40 -5.32 8.63 -8.18
N THR A 41 -5.86 7.86 -9.13
CA THR A 41 -7.24 8.03 -9.62
C THR A 41 -8.22 7.07 -8.97
N GLY A 42 -7.84 6.45 -7.85
CA GLY A 42 -8.74 5.58 -7.09
C GLY A 42 -9.84 6.40 -6.40
N GLU A 43 -11.03 5.83 -6.31
CA GLU A 43 -12.22 6.45 -5.69
C GLU A 43 -12.63 5.74 -4.39
N GLY A 44 -11.71 5.00 -3.78
CA GLY A 44 -11.95 4.20 -2.58
C GLY A 44 -12.68 5.00 -1.50
N ALA A 45 -13.70 4.39 -0.89
CA ALA A 45 -14.56 5.05 0.09
C ALA A 45 -13.81 5.61 1.30
N GLU A 46 -12.61 5.09 1.60
CA GLU A 46 -11.74 5.59 2.66
C GLU A 46 -11.10 6.96 2.36
N PHE A 47 -11.12 7.39 1.10
CA PHE A 47 -10.61 8.69 0.64
C PHE A 47 -11.71 9.74 0.48
N THR A 48 -12.97 9.31 0.33
CA THR A 48 -14.11 10.19 -0.06
C THR A 48 -15.09 10.45 1.08
N ASP A 49 -14.97 9.78 2.23
CA ASP A 49 -15.88 9.97 3.36
C ASP A 49 -15.54 11.21 4.21
N ILE A 50 -16.13 12.35 3.84
CA ILE A 50 -15.99 13.66 4.50
C ILE A 50 -16.57 13.65 5.93
N ASN A 51 -17.43 12.68 6.29
CA ASN A 51 -18.06 12.57 7.60
C ASN A 51 -17.24 11.77 8.62
N ARG A 52 -16.18 11.08 8.20
CA ARG A 52 -15.18 10.57 9.12
C ARG A 52 -14.31 11.75 9.52
N ASN A 53 -14.40 12.16 10.78
CA ASN A 53 -13.59 13.22 11.42
C ASN A 53 -12.09 12.81 11.52
N ARG A 54 -11.51 12.26 10.44
CA ARG A 54 -10.16 11.74 10.26
C ARG A 54 -9.68 12.26 8.91
N CYS A 55 -8.49 12.85 8.88
CA CYS A 55 -7.89 13.50 7.71
C CYS A 55 -7.95 12.64 6.43
N SER A 56 -7.93 13.30 5.27
CA SER A 56 -7.76 12.63 3.97
C SER A 56 -6.39 11.94 3.89
N TYR A 57 -6.37 10.73 3.35
CA TYR A 57 -5.12 10.05 2.98
C TYR A 57 -4.77 10.40 1.53
N LEU A 58 -3.51 10.67 1.22
CA LEU A 58 -3.05 10.90 -0.15
C LEU A 58 -1.99 9.85 -0.50
N PRO A 59 -2.18 9.06 -1.56
CA PRO A 59 -1.18 8.08 -1.97
C PRO A 59 0.05 8.81 -2.50
N MET A 60 1.23 8.42 -2.02
CA MET A 60 2.52 9.03 -2.41
C MET A 60 3.58 7.98 -2.67
N TRP A 61 4.43 8.25 -3.66
CA TRP A 61 5.64 7.48 -3.86
C TRP A 61 6.69 7.90 -2.84
N VAL A 62 7.37 6.91 -2.25
CA VAL A 62 8.43 7.10 -1.27
C VAL A 62 9.63 6.27 -1.70
N ASP A 63 10.82 6.86 -1.64
CA ASP A 63 12.05 6.14 -1.90
C ASP A 63 12.23 5.00 -0.89
N ILE A 64 12.63 3.83 -1.38
CA ILE A 64 12.76 2.62 -0.55
C ILE A 64 13.73 2.86 0.61
N GLU A 65 14.82 3.60 0.36
CA GLU A 65 15.82 3.97 1.38
C GLU A 65 15.22 4.80 2.53
N MET A 66 14.17 5.59 2.25
CA MET A 66 13.51 6.43 3.26
C MET A 66 12.54 5.66 4.16
N LEU A 67 12.14 4.42 3.81
CA LEU A 67 11.15 3.65 4.59
C LEU A 67 11.56 3.42 6.05
N SER A 68 12.85 3.41 6.37
CA SER A 68 13.37 3.30 7.75
C SER A 68 13.30 4.61 8.53
N SER A 69 13.14 5.73 7.83
CA SER A 69 13.19 7.09 8.38
C SER A 69 11.81 7.71 8.59
N ILE A 70 10.73 7.07 8.11
CA ILE A 70 9.34 7.49 8.30
C ILE A 70 8.57 6.45 9.11
N ASP A 71 7.47 6.85 9.76
CA ASP A 71 6.68 5.95 10.61
C ASP A 71 5.72 5.05 9.80
N VAL A 72 6.27 4.14 8.99
CA VAL A 72 5.48 3.17 8.24
C VAL A 72 4.92 2.09 9.18
N LYS A 73 3.63 1.80 9.04
CA LYS A 73 2.97 0.67 9.71
C LYS A 73 2.49 -0.35 8.66
N PRO A 74 2.71 -1.66 8.86
CA PRO A 74 3.54 -2.27 9.91
C PRO A 74 5.05 -2.09 9.63
N LYS A 75 5.83 -1.77 10.66
CA LYS A 75 7.28 -1.52 10.53
C LYS A 75 8.05 -2.73 9.99
N GLU A 76 7.61 -3.95 10.33
CA GLU A 76 8.23 -5.19 9.83
C GLU A 76 8.14 -5.34 8.31
N VAL A 77 7.05 -4.86 7.70
CA VAL A 77 6.85 -4.93 6.24
C VAL A 77 7.77 -3.94 5.55
N ALA A 78 7.89 -2.71 6.09
CA ALA A 78 8.81 -1.70 5.57
C ALA A 78 10.27 -2.19 5.55
N LEU A 79 10.72 -2.83 6.63
CA LEU A 79 12.06 -3.42 6.72
C LEU A 79 12.26 -4.58 5.73
N LYS A 80 11.24 -5.42 5.53
CA LYS A 80 11.28 -6.49 4.51
C LYS A 80 11.42 -5.91 3.10
N VAL A 81 10.66 -4.87 2.76
CA VAL A 81 10.77 -4.19 1.46
C VAL A 81 12.18 -3.62 1.28
N GLN A 82 12.74 -2.93 2.27
CA GLN A 82 14.12 -2.44 2.18
C GLN A 82 15.14 -3.56 1.98
N ALA A 83 14.97 -4.70 2.63
CA ALA A 83 15.88 -5.84 2.48
C ALA A 83 15.80 -6.50 1.09
N LEU A 84 14.63 -6.48 0.44
CA LEU A 84 14.43 -7.05 -0.91
C LEU A 84 15.08 -6.21 -2.01
N PHE A 85 15.19 -4.90 -1.82
CA PHE A 85 15.65 -3.94 -2.83
C PHE A 85 16.94 -3.21 -2.43
N LYS A 86 17.70 -3.78 -1.49
CA LYS A 86 19.01 -3.28 -1.05
C LYS A 86 20.15 -3.73 -1.96
#